data_AF-A0A7S3L6P0-F1
#
_entry.id   AF-A0A7S3L6P0-F1
#
_cell.length_a   1.000
_cell.length_b   1.000
_cell.length_c   1.000
_cell.angle_alpha   90.00
_cell.angle_beta   90.00
_cell.angle_gamma   90.00
#
_symmetry.space_group_name_H-M   'P 1'
#
loop_
_entity.id
_entity.type
_entity.pdbx_description
1 polymer ?
#
loop_
_entity_poly.entity_id
_entity_poly.type
_entity_poly.pdbx_seq_one_letter_code
_entity_poly.pdbx_strand_id
1 'polypeptide(L)'
;DSDAIDGKRGCAAPLVRASGWGLSKQDYLQQAREDLLVMVQVETPQAIEAIPDIAGVSGVDGIFIGPLDLSASVGKMGQFDDSEVRALMDAAEQAIRDVDGVFLAGFRAPGRDL
;
A
#
# COMPACT_ATOMS: atom_id res chain seq x y z
N ASP A 1 2.12 -18.06 -24.29
CA ASP A 1 1.82 -18.64 -22.97
C ASP A 1 1.76 -17.55 -21.93
N SER A 2 0.53 -17.23 -21.52
CA SER A 2 0.16 -16.17 -20.58
C SER A 2 0.40 -16.51 -19.10
N ASP A 3 1.02 -17.66 -18.82
CA ASP A 3 1.16 -18.22 -17.46
C ASP A 3 2.60 -18.06 -16.91
N ALA A 4 3.35 -17.07 -17.39
CA ALA A 4 4.64 -16.75 -16.80
C ALA A 4 4.43 -16.18 -15.39
N ILE A 5 5.02 -16.82 -14.38
CA ILE A 5 5.01 -16.37 -12.98
C ILE A 5 5.64 -14.98 -12.92
N ASP A 6 4.82 -13.93 -12.88
CA ASP A 6 5.27 -12.56 -12.68
C ASP A 6 5.54 -12.33 -11.19
N GLY A 7 6.75 -12.68 -10.75
CA GLY A 7 7.19 -12.55 -9.37
C GLY A 7 8.51 -13.27 -9.10
N LYS A 8 9.18 -12.89 -8.00
CA LYS A 8 10.48 -13.47 -7.58
C LYS A 8 10.41 -14.20 -6.24
N ARG A 9 9.21 -14.55 -5.76
CA ARG A 9 9.00 -15.22 -4.48
C ARG A 9 9.59 -16.63 -4.52
N GLY A 10 10.50 -16.95 -3.59
CA GLY A 10 11.04 -18.31 -3.44
C GLY A 10 9.96 -19.32 -3.03
N CYS A 11 10.12 -20.58 -3.46
CA CYS A 11 9.16 -21.64 -3.16
C CYS A 11 9.62 -22.50 -1.97
N ALA A 12 8.85 -22.47 -0.88
CA ALA A 12 9.01 -23.32 0.30
C ALA A 12 7.66 -23.86 0.82
N ALA A 13 6.69 -24.04 -0.08
CA ALA A 13 5.32 -24.44 0.26
C ALA A 13 5.19 -25.69 1.15
N PRO A 14 6.07 -26.71 1.11
CA PRO A 14 5.99 -27.84 2.04
C PRO A 14 6.34 -27.52 3.50
N LEU A 15 6.95 -26.36 3.79
CA LEU A 15 7.61 -26.07 5.07
C LEU A 15 7.10 -24.81 5.80
N VAL A 16 6.29 -23.96 5.17
CA VAL A 16 5.97 -22.63 5.73
C VAL A 16 4.63 -22.61 6.46
N ARG A 17 4.50 -21.70 7.44
CA ARG A 17 3.23 -21.44 8.14
C ARG A 17 2.08 -21.09 7.19
N ALA A 18 2.38 -20.36 6.11
CA ALA A 18 1.37 -19.88 5.16
C ALA A 18 0.63 -21.01 4.43
N SER A 19 1.22 -22.20 4.31
CA SER A 19 0.60 -23.40 3.75
C SER A 19 0.16 -24.40 4.83
N GLY A 20 -0.01 -23.93 6.07
CA GLY A 20 -0.34 -24.79 7.21
C GLY A 20 0.72 -25.87 7.46
N TRP A 21 2.01 -25.51 7.35
CA TRP A 21 3.13 -26.47 7.48
C TRP A 21 3.05 -27.63 6.46
N GLY A 22 2.59 -27.33 5.24
CA GLY A 22 2.48 -28.30 4.15
C GLY A 22 1.14 -29.03 4.06
N LEU A 23 0.24 -28.85 5.04
CA LEU A 23 -1.08 -29.47 5.04
C LEU A 23 -1.98 -28.96 3.90
N SER A 24 -1.86 -27.68 3.53
CA SER A 24 -2.61 -27.05 2.42
C SER A 24 -1.70 -26.64 1.26
N LYS A 25 -0.58 -27.33 1.05
CA LYS A 25 0.46 -26.93 0.07
C LYS A 25 -0.07 -26.76 -1.36
N GLN A 26 -1.04 -27.59 -1.78
CA GLN A 26 -1.58 -27.57 -3.14
C GLN A 26 -2.44 -26.33 -3.34
N ASP A 27 -3.40 -26.10 -2.45
CA ASP A 27 -4.26 -24.91 -2.46
C ASP A 27 -3.42 -23.63 -2.37
N TYR A 28 -2.44 -23.61 -1.47
CA TYR A 28 -1.52 -22.49 -1.32
C TYR A 28 -0.75 -22.17 -2.61
N LEU A 29 -0.20 -23.16 -3.30
CA LEU A 29 0.53 -22.92 -4.55
C LEU A 29 -0.37 -22.41 -5.68
N GLN A 30 -1.67 -22.73 -5.65
CA GLN A 30 -2.65 -22.30 -6.64
C GLN A 30 -3.21 -20.90 -6.35
N GLN A 31 -3.43 -20.57 -5.07
CA GLN A 31 -4.21 -19.38 -4.66
C GLN A 31 -3.34 -18.25 -4.10
N ALA A 32 -2.13 -18.53 -3.61
CA ALA A 32 -1.34 -17.54 -2.86
C ALA A 32 -0.92 -16.30 -3.65
N ARG A 33 -1.15 -16.22 -4.97
CA ARG A 33 -1.01 -14.99 -5.75
C ARG A 33 -2.25 -14.12 -5.60
N GLU A 34 -3.42 -14.71 -5.88
CA GLU A 34 -4.71 -14.02 -5.88
C GLU A 34 -5.15 -13.61 -4.46
N ASP A 35 -4.65 -14.30 -3.44
CA ASP A 35 -4.96 -14.00 -2.03
C ASP A 35 -4.10 -12.87 -1.42
N LEU A 36 -3.13 -12.31 -2.16
CA LEU A 36 -2.28 -11.24 -1.66
C LEU A 36 -2.95 -9.88 -1.81
N LEU A 37 -2.91 -9.10 -0.72
CA LEU A 37 -3.19 -7.67 -0.73
C LEU A 37 -1.85 -6.92 -0.63
N VAL A 38 -1.53 -6.13 -1.64
CA VAL A 38 -0.33 -5.30 -1.72
C VAL A 38 -0.71 -3.84 -1.59
N MET A 39 -0.32 -3.24 -0.47
CA MET A 39 -0.43 -1.79 -0.26
C MET A 39 0.96 -1.17 -0.20
N VAL A 40 1.12 -0.02 -0.85
CA VAL A 40 2.36 0.76 -0.86
C VAL A 40 2.20 2.01 -0.02
N GLN A 41 3.24 2.39 0.72
CA GLN A 41 3.21 3.60 1.53
C GLN A 41 3.65 4.82 0.72
N VAL A 42 2.85 5.88 0.79
CA VAL A 42 3.18 7.21 0.30
C VAL A 42 3.38 8.12 1.50
N GLU A 43 4.60 8.60 1.67
CA GLU A 43 5.05 9.28 2.89
C GLU A 43 6.09 10.39 2.62
N THR A 44 6.13 10.90 1.39
CA THR A 44 6.94 12.07 1.01
C THR A 44 6.18 12.91 -0.04
N PRO A 45 6.46 14.22 -0.17
CA PRO A 45 5.85 15.05 -1.22
C PRO A 45 6.05 14.48 -2.63
N GLN A 46 7.24 13.97 -2.94
CA GLN A 46 7.54 13.38 -4.24
C GLN A 46 6.73 12.11 -4.49
N ALA A 47 6.48 11.30 -3.46
CA ALA A 47 5.63 10.12 -3.58
C ALA A 47 4.15 10.49 -3.78
N ILE A 48 3.69 11.62 -3.22
CA ILE A 48 2.33 12.14 -3.44
C ILE A 48 2.15 12.54 -4.91
N GLU A 49 3.12 13.25 -5.48
CA GLU A 49 3.10 13.63 -6.91
C GLU A 49 3.08 12.40 -7.84
N ALA A 50 3.69 11.30 -7.42
CA ALA A 50 3.76 10.05 -8.18
C ALA A 50 2.56 9.11 -7.98
N ILE A 51 1.55 9.48 -7.17
CA ILE A 51 0.38 8.62 -6.90
C ILE A 51 -0.27 8.05 -8.17
N PRO A 52 -0.52 8.83 -9.24
CA PRO A 52 -1.13 8.28 -10.46
C PRO A 52 -0.31 7.18 -11.11
N ASP A 53 1.02 7.33 -11.14
CA ASP A 53 1.92 6.34 -11.72
C ASP A 53 2.03 5.11 -10.82
N ILE A 54 2.08 5.31 -9.50
CA ILE A 54 2.12 4.23 -8.49
C ILE A 54 0.83 3.40 -8.55
N ALA A 55 -0.33 4.05 -8.61
CA ALA A 55 -1.63 3.39 -8.71
C ALA A 55 -1.78 2.61 -10.03
N GLY A 56 -1.10 3.03 -11.09
CA GLY A 56 -1.06 2.33 -12.38
C GLY A 56 -0.17 1.08 -12.39
N VAL A 57 0.59 0.79 -11.33
CA VAL A 57 1.44 -0.40 -11.26
C VAL A 57 0.59 -1.66 -11.04
N SER A 58 0.70 -2.61 -11.98
CA SER A 58 0.04 -3.91 -11.87
C SER A 58 0.39 -4.61 -10.55
N GLY A 59 -0.65 -5.02 -9.81
CA GLY A 59 -0.52 -5.71 -8.53
C GLY A 59 -0.38 -4.79 -7.32
N VAL A 60 -0.56 -3.46 -7.46
CA VAL A 60 -0.81 -2.56 -6.33
C VAL A 60 -2.31 -2.50 -6.08
N ASP A 61 -2.76 -2.95 -4.92
CA ASP A 61 -4.18 -2.96 -4.54
C ASP A 61 -4.58 -1.72 -3.75
N GLY A 62 -3.61 -1.02 -3.15
CA GLY A 62 -3.91 0.15 -2.33
C GLY A 62 -2.71 1.03 -2.04
N ILE A 63 -3.01 2.28 -1.68
CA ILE A 63 -2.03 3.28 -1.29
C ILE A 63 -2.32 3.66 0.16
N PHE A 64 -1.32 3.48 1.01
CA PHE A 64 -1.38 3.83 2.42
C PHE A 64 -0.65 5.15 2.66
N ILE A 65 -1.34 6.15 3.22
CA ILE A 65 -0.71 7.41 3.61
C ILE A 65 0.00 7.21 4.96
N GLY A 66 1.32 7.40 5.00
CA GLY A 66 2.13 7.32 6.22
C GLY A 66 2.30 8.70 6.87
N PRO A 67 1.41 9.14 7.79
CA PRO A 67 1.42 10.52 8.27
C PRO A 67 2.67 10.88 9.08
N LEU A 68 3.22 9.92 9.84
CA LEU A 68 4.40 10.16 10.69
C LEU A 68 5.61 10.47 9.82
N ASP A 69 5.92 9.59 8.87
CA ASP A 69 7.05 9.77 7.95
C ASP A 69 6.80 10.93 6.96
N LEU A 70 5.56 11.15 6.52
CA LEU A 70 5.20 12.35 5.73
C LEU A 70 5.52 13.64 6.49
N SER A 71 5.11 13.73 7.75
CA SER A 71 5.43 14.88 8.59
C SER A 71 6.94 15.02 8.83
N ALA A 72 7.67 13.91 8.97
CA ALA A 72 9.12 13.91 9.11
C ALA A 72 9.83 14.41 7.85
N SER A 73 9.32 14.02 6.67
CA SER A 73 9.92 14.34 5.37
C SER A 73 9.97 15.84 5.07
N VAL A 74 9.11 16.63 5.71
CA VAL A 74 9.06 18.09 5.62
C VAL A 74 9.58 18.79 6.89
N GLY A 75 10.28 18.06 7.76
CA GLY A 75 10.90 18.61 8.98
C GLY A 75 9.93 18.90 10.12
N LYS A 76 8.72 18.32 10.08
CA LYS A 76 7.61 18.59 11.00
C LYS A 76 7.13 17.32 11.71
N MET A 77 8.08 16.47 12.12
CA MET A 77 7.82 15.17 12.75
C MET A 77 6.74 15.24 13.83
N GLY A 78 5.61 14.55 13.61
CA GLY A 78 4.48 14.45 14.53
C GLY A 78 3.59 15.70 14.63
N GLN A 79 3.89 16.78 13.90
CA GLN A 79 3.12 18.02 13.90
C GLN A 79 1.95 17.93 12.91
N PHE A 80 1.02 16.99 13.13
CA PHE A 80 -0.07 16.69 12.19
C PHE A 80 -1.11 17.81 12.02
N ASP A 81 -1.09 18.81 12.90
CA ASP A 81 -1.96 19.98 12.84
C ASP A 81 -1.34 21.16 12.09
N ASP A 82 -0.05 21.06 11.73
CA ASP A 82 0.60 22.03 10.88
C ASP A 82 -0.07 22.08 9.50
N SER A 83 -0.22 23.30 8.96
CA SER A 83 -0.96 23.54 7.72
C SER A 83 -0.33 22.85 6.50
N GLU A 84 1.01 22.74 6.45
CA GLU A 84 1.70 22.06 5.34
C GLU A 84 1.49 20.55 5.42
N VAL A 85 1.61 19.96 6.61
CA VAL A 85 1.39 18.53 6.81
C VAL A 85 -0.05 18.16 6.47
N ARG A 86 -1.03 18.97 6.89
CA ARG A 86 -2.45 18.79 6.53
C ARG A 86 -2.67 18.89 5.03
N ALA A 87 -2.14 19.92 4.38
CA ALA A 87 -2.28 20.08 2.94
C ALA A 87 -1.70 18.89 2.15
N LEU A 88 -0.57 18.33 2.60
CA LEU A 88 0.01 17.13 1.99
C LEU A 88 -0.86 15.89 2.20
N MET A 89 -1.45 15.70 3.39
CA MET A 89 -2.40 14.61 3.62
C MET A 89 -3.64 14.75 2.74
N ASP A 90 -4.24 15.95 2.69
CA ASP A 90 -5.42 16.22 1.87
C ASP A 90 -5.12 16.00 0.36
N ALA A 91 -3.95 16.45 -0.10
CA ALA A 91 -3.50 16.24 -1.47
C ALA A 91 -3.30 14.75 -1.79
N ALA A 92 -2.72 13.98 -0.87
CA ALA A 92 -2.55 12.54 -1.02
C ALA A 92 -3.90 11.82 -1.07
N GLU A 93 -4.82 12.15 -0.15
CA GLU A 93 -6.16 11.56 -0.15
C GLU A 93 -6.91 11.86 -1.44
N GLN A 94 -6.87 13.11 -1.90
CA GLN A 94 -7.52 13.51 -3.15
C GLN A 94 -6.91 12.78 -4.35
N ALA A 95 -5.58 12.74 -4.46
CA ALA A 95 -4.90 12.08 -5.56
C ALA A 95 -5.20 10.58 -5.63
N ILE A 96 -5.36 9.89 -4.47
CA ILE A 96 -5.75 8.48 -4.45
C ILE A 96 -7.24 8.31 -4.82
N ARG A 97 -8.12 9.23 -4.41
CA ARG A 97 -9.55 9.19 -4.78
C ARG A 97 -9.79 9.46 -6.27
N ASP A 98 -8.87 10.16 -6.93
CA ASP A 98 -8.96 10.51 -8.36
C ASP A 98 -8.47 9.38 -9.29
N VAL A 99 -7.95 8.28 -8.73
CA VAL A 99 -7.50 7.11 -9.50
C VAL A 99 -8.37 5.89 -9.17
N ASP A 100 -8.70 5.12 -10.21
CA ASP A 100 -9.48 3.90 -10.06
C ASP A 100 -8.59 2.69 -9.72
N GLY A 101 -9.19 1.67 -9.09
CA GLY A 101 -8.57 0.35 -8.95
C GLY A 101 -7.62 0.19 -7.76
N VAL A 102 -7.47 1.21 -6.91
CA VAL A 102 -6.70 1.12 -5.66
C VAL A 102 -7.51 1.56 -4.45
N PHE A 103 -7.25 0.93 -3.30
CA PHE A 103 -7.82 1.35 -2.02
C PHE A 103 -7.05 2.55 -1.43
N LEU A 104 -7.77 3.53 -0.90
CA LEU A 104 -7.22 4.52 0.01
C LEU A 104 -7.11 3.90 1.41
N ALA A 105 -5.90 3.83 1.95
CA ALA A 105 -5.61 3.34 3.29
C ALA A 105 -4.83 4.39 4.10
N GLY A 106 -4.97 4.33 5.42
CA GLY A 106 -4.30 5.27 6.32
C GLY A 106 -4.81 5.15 7.74
N PHE A 107 -4.33 6.04 8.61
CA PHE A 107 -4.83 6.14 9.97
C PHE A 107 -5.96 7.14 10.06
N ARG A 108 -7.09 6.71 10.61
CA ARG A 108 -8.15 7.63 11.03
C ARG A 108 -7.80 8.18 12.41
N ALA A 109 -7.48 9.46 12.50
CA ALA A 109 -7.33 10.15 13.78
C ALA A 109 -8.71 10.56 14.32
N PRO A 110 -8.98 10.42 15.63
CA PRO A 110 -10.19 10.96 16.25
C PRO A 110 -10.30 12.47 15.99
N GLY A 111 -11.50 12.95 15.65
CA GLY A 111 -11.76 14.39 15.49
C GLY A 111 -11.40 14.99 14.12
N ARG A 112 -11.06 14.17 13.11
CA ARG A 112 -11.09 14.59 11.71
C ARG A 112 -12.34 14.02 11.03
N ASP A 113 -13.18 14.91 10.50
CA ASP A 113 -14.27 14.54 9.61
C ASP A 113 -13.72 14.43 8.17
N LEU A 114 -14.16 13.40 7.45
CA LEU A 114 -13.81 13.12 6.05
C LEU A 114 -14.75 13.83 5.08
#